data_AF-A0ABD2FWY3-F1
#
_entry.id   AF-A0ABD2FWY3-F1
#
_cell.length_a   1.000
_cell.length_b   1.000
_cell.length_c   1.000
_cell.angle_alpha   90.00
_cell.angle_beta   90.00
_cell.angle_gamma   90.00
#
_symmetry.space_group_name_H-M   'P 1'
#
loop_
_entity.id
_entity.type
_entity.pdbx_description
1 polymer ?
#
loop_
_entity_poly.entity_id
_entity_poly.type
_entity_poly.pdbx_seq_one_letter_code
_entity_poly.pdbx_strand_id
1 'polypeptide(L)'
;MLLTEQILQGGKVAYYEMLPEYSVDIDVDIDWPVAEQRVLRFGYFGAPSPEVVRLMFCNISGCLTGGRIFMSVSGEEMVSINIRDTRAIRMLQKEDIEVVLLTSDMDPVAMLLTDRLTERTGCRVVQVGDEPLHLLRKMVEEKKLDWKDVAYMGSDQQDVNCLNLAGMSAVPGDAPNVAINASKYTCRKMGGAGALREFAEHILLQKEKAKSHREQHRIDRINF
;
A
#
# COMPACT_ATOMS: atom_id res chain seq x y z
N MET A 1 -4.80 45.83 26.63
CA MET A 1 -5.65 44.98 27.50
C MET A 1 -4.79 44.02 28.35
N LEU A 2 -3.86 43.24 27.78
CA LEU A 2 -2.99 42.32 28.57
C LEU A 2 -1.89 43.00 29.43
N LEU A 3 -1.33 44.14 29.00
CA LEU A 3 -0.29 44.87 29.77
C LEU A 3 -0.85 45.68 30.96
N THR A 4 -2.14 45.97 30.96
CA THR A 4 -2.83 46.73 32.01
C THR A 4 -3.28 45.86 33.19
N GLU A 5 -3.29 44.53 33.05
CA GLU A 5 -3.84 43.59 34.05
C GLU A 5 -2.77 42.83 34.85
N GLN A 6 -1.46 43.11 34.70
CA GLN A 6 -0.37 42.39 35.38
C GLN A 6 -0.41 40.85 35.22
N ILE A 7 -1.06 40.33 34.17
CA ILE A 7 -1.06 38.89 33.88
C ILE A 7 0.17 38.58 33.03
N LEU A 8 1.21 38.01 33.65
CA LEU A 8 2.34 37.41 32.93
C LEU A 8 1.80 36.26 32.07
N GLN A 9 2.15 36.21 30.78
CA GLN A 9 1.76 35.11 29.87
C GLN A 9 2.35 33.74 30.23
N GLY A 10 3.17 33.65 31.28
CA GLY A 10 3.74 32.39 31.75
C GLY A 10 2.95 31.85 32.94
N GLY A 11 2.10 30.84 32.68
CA GLY A 11 1.51 30.01 33.73
C GLY A 11 2.54 29.04 34.35
N LYS A 12 2.09 27.82 34.68
CA LYS A 12 2.99 26.74 35.13
C LYS A 12 3.85 26.25 33.96
N VAL A 13 5.17 26.31 34.12
CA VAL A 13 6.14 25.76 33.16
C VAL A 13 6.57 24.38 33.65
N ALA A 14 6.62 23.41 32.74
CA ALA A 14 7.14 22.07 32.99
C ALA A 14 8.08 21.67 31.85
N TYR A 15 9.03 20.78 32.15
CA TYR A 15 9.89 20.18 31.14
C TYR A 15 9.16 19.00 30.50
N TYR A 16 9.16 18.95 29.17
CA TYR A 16 8.70 17.81 28.40
C TYR A 16 9.89 17.26 27.61
N GLU A 17 10.26 16.01 27.88
CA GLU A 17 11.32 15.34 27.14
C GLU A 17 10.75 14.85 25.80
N MET A 18 11.16 15.47 24.69
CA MET A 18 10.74 15.04 23.36
C MET A 18 11.45 13.75 22.96
N LEU A 19 10.68 12.80 22.41
CA LEU A 19 11.24 11.57 21.87
C LEU A 19 12.16 11.86 20.67
N PRO A 20 13.22 11.06 20.45
CA PRO A 20 14.20 11.29 19.38
C PRO A 20 13.60 11.36 17.97
N GLU A 21 12.46 10.73 17.73
CA GLU A 21 11.75 10.76 16.44
C GLU A 21 11.08 12.10 16.12
N TYR A 22 10.80 12.94 17.13
CA TYR A 22 10.24 14.30 16.98
C TYR A 22 11.28 15.40 17.28
N SER A 23 12.56 15.04 17.40
CA SER A 23 13.61 15.92 17.90
C SER A 23 14.19 16.91 16.87
N VAL A 24 13.61 17.00 15.68
CA VAL A 24 14.08 17.89 14.62
C VAL A 24 12.98 18.88 14.27
N ASP A 25 13.28 20.16 14.50
CA ASP A 25 12.54 21.28 13.93
C ASP A 25 13.17 21.65 12.58
N ILE A 26 12.34 22.01 11.59
CA ILE A 26 12.82 22.37 10.25
C ILE A 26 12.58 23.87 10.07
N ASP A 27 13.56 24.66 10.50
CA ASP A 27 13.49 26.12 10.44
C ASP A 27 14.36 26.68 9.30
N VAL A 28 15.42 25.97 8.94
CA VAL A 28 16.40 26.40 7.93
C VAL A 28 16.83 25.25 7.02
N ASP A 29 17.38 25.59 5.85
CA ASP A 29 17.73 24.62 4.80
C ASP A 29 18.75 23.55 5.25
N ILE A 30 19.55 23.84 6.28
CA ILE A 30 20.53 22.89 6.83
C ILE A 30 19.90 21.79 7.68
N ASP A 31 18.64 21.93 8.08
CA ASP A 31 17.93 20.93 8.89
C ASP A 31 17.45 19.76 8.03
N TRP A 32 17.33 19.96 6.71
CA TRP A 32 16.83 18.97 5.76
C TRP A 32 17.54 17.62 5.81
N PRO A 33 18.88 17.55 5.76
CA PRO A 33 19.60 16.27 5.86
C PRO A 33 19.35 15.55 7.20
N VAL A 34 19.15 16.30 8.28
CA VAL A 34 18.90 15.73 9.62
C VAL A 34 17.48 15.19 9.69
N ALA A 35 16.49 15.96 9.20
CA ALA A 35 15.10 15.53 9.07
C ALA A 35 14.98 14.28 8.18
N GLU A 36 15.68 14.25 7.05
CA GLU A 36 15.75 13.10 6.15
C GLU A 36 16.30 11.87 6.88
N GLN A 37 17.41 12.00 7.62
CA GLN A 37 17.93 10.89 8.42
C GLN A 37 16.96 10.41 9.50
N ARG A 38 16.17 11.31 10.11
CA ARG A 38 15.11 10.91 11.05
C ARG A 38 14.02 10.13 10.35
N VAL A 39 13.56 10.58 9.19
CA VAL A 39 12.57 9.86 8.39
C VAL A 39 13.08 8.49 7.94
N LEU A 40 14.34 8.40 7.50
CA LEU A 40 14.95 7.13 7.11
C LEU A 40 15.11 6.16 8.30
N ARG A 41 15.36 6.68 9.50
CA ARG A 41 15.60 5.87 10.70
C ARG A 41 14.31 5.49 11.44
N PHE A 42 13.34 6.40 11.51
CA PHE A 42 12.13 6.29 12.35
C PHE A 42 10.82 6.28 11.53
N GLY A 43 10.84 6.78 10.30
CA GLY A 43 9.65 6.94 9.45
C GLY A 43 9.15 8.39 9.38
N TYR A 44 8.26 8.69 8.44
CA TYR A 44 7.60 9.99 8.31
C TYR A 44 6.29 10.00 9.12
N PHE A 45 6.16 10.95 10.06
CA PHE A 45 5.03 11.04 10.99
C PHE A 45 3.99 12.11 10.63
N GLY A 46 4.23 12.90 9.58
CA GLY A 46 3.31 13.95 9.11
C GLY A 46 2.22 13.46 8.16
N ALA A 47 2.10 12.14 7.94
CA ALA A 47 1.02 11.57 7.15
C ALA A 47 -0.26 11.49 8.00
N PRO A 48 -1.46 11.69 7.41
CA PRO A 48 -2.71 11.38 8.09
C PRO A 48 -2.65 9.95 8.65
N SER A 49 -3.34 9.74 9.78
CA SER A 49 -3.37 8.45 10.49
C SER A 49 -3.36 7.29 9.49
N PRO A 50 -2.41 6.35 9.56
CA PRO A 50 -2.26 5.32 8.54
C PRO A 50 -3.60 4.63 8.26
N GLU A 51 -3.97 4.76 7.00
CA GLU A 51 -5.24 4.33 6.44
C GLU A 51 -5.29 2.81 6.56
N VAL A 52 -6.28 2.30 7.30
CA VAL A 52 -6.37 0.86 7.50
C VAL A 52 -6.90 0.29 6.20
N VAL A 53 -6.00 -0.24 5.38
CA VAL A 53 -6.36 -0.98 4.17
C VAL A 53 -7.34 -2.09 4.56
N ARG A 54 -8.45 -2.16 3.83
CA ARG A 54 -9.51 -3.19 3.98
C ARG A 54 -9.69 -4.02 2.72
N LEU A 55 -9.28 -3.47 1.58
CA LEU A 55 -9.40 -4.10 0.28
C LEU A 55 -8.08 -3.93 -0.48
N MET A 56 -7.62 -5.00 -1.11
CA MET A 56 -6.47 -4.97 -2.00
C MET A 56 -6.87 -5.50 -3.37
N PHE A 57 -6.56 -4.73 -4.40
CA PHE A 57 -6.57 -5.17 -5.78
C PHE A 57 -5.14 -5.50 -6.23
N CYS A 58 -4.96 -6.60 -6.95
CA CYS A 58 -3.66 -7.02 -7.44
C CYS A 58 -3.78 -7.59 -8.85
N ASN A 59 -3.05 -7.03 -9.81
CA ASN A 59 -2.96 -7.62 -11.13
C ASN A 59 -2.33 -9.02 -11.06
N ILE A 60 -2.77 -9.93 -11.93
CA ILE A 60 -2.13 -11.23 -12.07
C ILE A 60 -0.86 -11.06 -12.90
N SER A 61 -1.02 -10.53 -14.11
CA SER A 61 0.04 -10.34 -15.10
C SER A 61 0.99 -9.22 -14.70
N GLY A 62 2.28 -9.54 -14.63
CA GLY A 62 3.32 -8.58 -14.25
C GLY A 62 3.44 -8.34 -12.73
N CYS A 63 2.44 -8.71 -11.92
CA CYS A 63 2.52 -8.60 -10.45
C CYS A 63 2.63 -9.98 -9.77
N LEU A 64 1.57 -10.80 -9.83
CA LEU A 64 1.59 -12.16 -9.29
C LEU A 64 2.41 -13.13 -10.16
N THR A 65 2.45 -12.88 -11.47
CA THR A 65 3.34 -13.52 -12.44
C THR A 65 4.39 -12.52 -12.94
N GLY A 66 5.51 -13.01 -13.46
CA GLY A 66 6.61 -12.16 -13.93
C GLY A 66 6.49 -11.68 -15.37
N GLY A 67 5.28 -11.57 -15.92
CA GLY A 67 5.01 -11.09 -17.28
C GLY A 67 5.55 -11.97 -18.42
N ARG A 68 6.04 -13.18 -18.10
CA ARG A 68 6.54 -14.15 -19.09
C ARG A 68 5.53 -15.28 -19.30
N ILE A 69 5.23 -15.57 -20.56
CA ILE A 69 4.49 -16.75 -20.99
C ILE A 69 5.48 -17.69 -21.67
N PHE A 70 5.58 -18.92 -21.16
CA PHE A 70 6.40 -19.97 -21.77
C PHE A 70 5.55 -20.75 -22.76
N MET A 71 5.92 -20.72 -24.04
CA MET A 71 5.26 -21.47 -25.11
C MET A 71 6.08 -22.71 -25.47
N SER A 72 5.46 -23.89 -25.41
CA SER A 72 6.08 -25.14 -25.86
C SER A 72 5.93 -25.33 -27.38
N VAL A 73 6.72 -26.24 -27.95
CA VAL A 73 6.62 -26.61 -29.38
C VAL A 73 5.25 -27.22 -29.72
N SER A 74 4.58 -27.84 -28.74
CA SER A 74 3.23 -28.38 -28.89
C SER A 74 2.11 -27.33 -28.73
N GLY A 75 2.45 -26.07 -28.45
CA GLY A 75 1.49 -24.98 -28.26
C GLY A 75 0.92 -24.87 -26.85
N GLU A 76 1.51 -25.55 -25.86
CA GLU A 76 1.13 -25.38 -24.46
C GLU A 76 1.74 -24.08 -23.91
N GLU A 77 0.92 -23.30 -23.20
CA GLU A 77 1.32 -22.06 -22.56
C GLU A 77 1.40 -22.24 -21.04
N MET A 78 2.48 -21.76 -20.44
CA MET A 78 2.71 -21.85 -19.00
C MET A 78 3.11 -20.49 -18.41
N VAL A 79 2.57 -20.19 -17.24
CA VAL A 79 3.01 -19.10 -16.36
C VAL A 79 3.28 -19.63 -14.97
N SER A 80 4.12 -18.93 -14.20
CA SER A 80 4.50 -19.31 -12.85
C SER A 80 4.11 -18.24 -11.83
N ILE A 81 3.69 -18.68 -10.65
CA ILE A 81 3.45 -17.81 -9.48
C ILE A 81 4.43 -18.14 -8.36
N ASN A 82 4.71 -17.18 -7.48
CA ASN A 82 5.58 -17.40 -6.33
C ASN A 82 4.80 -17.94 -5.12
N ILE A 83 5.35 -18.94 -4.44
CA ILE A 83 4.75 -19.47 -3.21
C ILE A 83 4.76 -18.46 -2.05
N ARG A 84 5.74 -17.54 -2.04
CA ARG A 84 5.83 -16.47 -1.03
C ARG A 84 4.72 -15.44 -1.22
N ASP A 85 4.39 -15.14 -2.47
CA ASP A 85 3.31 -14.23 -2.83
C ASP A 85 1.95 -14.83 -2.46
N THR A 86 1.74 -16.13 -2.69
CA THR A 86 0.52 -16.82 -2.21
C THR A 86 0.42 -16.84 -0.68
N ARG A 87 1.55 -16.99 0.03
CA ARG A 87 1.56 -16.86 1.50
C ARG A 87 1.26 -15.44 1.95
N ALA A 88 1.68 -14.43 1.20
CA ALA A 88 1.42 -13.03 1.48
C ALA A 88 -0.07 -12.69 1.42
N ILE A 89 -0.76 -13.20 0.39
CA ILE A 89 -2.22 -13.10 0.28
C ILE A 89 -2.90 -13.62 1.55
N ARG A 90 -2.49 -14.80 2.03
CA ARG A 90 -3.04 -15.38 3.27
C ARG A 90 -2.72 -14.54 4.52
N MET A 91 -1.60 -13.82 4.54
CA MET A 91 -1.28 -12.92 5.65
C MET A 91 -2.22 -11.72 5.68
N LEU A 92 -2.54 -11.15 4.51
CA LEU A 92 -3.48 -10.05 4.38
C LEU A 92 -4.90 -10.49 4.77
N GLN A 93 -5.35 -11.65 4.28
CA GLN A 93 -6.66 -12.22 4.62
C GLN A 93 -6.84 -12.46 6.13
N LYS A 94 -5.78 -12.88 6.83
CA LYS A 94 -5.81 -13.06 8.30
C LYS A 94 -5.99 -11.77 9.07
N GLU A 95 -5.68 -10.64 8.46
CA GLU A 95 -5.90 -9.30 9.02
C GLU A 95 -7.19 -8.66 8.45
N ASP A 96 -8.13 -9.48 7.96
CA ASP A 96 -9.40 -9.05 7.38
C ASP A 96 -9.26 -8.08 6.19
N ILE A 97 -8.15 -8.20 5.45
CA ILE A 97 -7.95 -7.49 4.20
C ILE A 97 -8.41 -8.41 3.07
N GLU A 98 -9.50 -8.02 2.42
CA GLU A 98 -9.99 -8.72 1.24
C GLU A 98 -9.02 -8.51 0.08
N VAL A 99 -8.61 -9.59 -0.59
CA VAL A 99 -7.73 -9.52 -1.75
C VAL A 99 -8.49 -9.99 -2.99
N VAL A 100 -8.54 -9.13 -4.01
CA VAL A 100 -9.15 -9.39 -5.31
C VAL A 100 -8.06 -9.38 -6.38
N LEU A 101 -7.99 -10.46 -7.14
CA LEU A 101 -7.03 -10.60 -8.24
C LEU A 101 -7.65 -10.08 -9.54
N LEU A 102 -6.87 -9.36 -10.34
CA LEU A 102 -7.32 -8.75 -11.58
C LEU A 102 -6.65 -9.43 -12.77
N THR A 103 -7.43 -9.81 -13.76
CA THR A 103 -6.95 -10.30 -15.06
C THR A 103 -7.43 -9.37 -16.18
N SER A 104 -6.62 -9.22 -17.21
CA SER A 104 -6.98 -8.46 -18.43
C SER A 104 -7.40 -9.42 -19.54
N ASP A 105 -8.21 -8.92 -20.48
CA ASP A 105 -8.57 -9.60 -21.73
C ASP A 105 -7.33 -9.93 -22.58
N MET A 106 -6.25 -9.18 -22.38
CA MET A 106 -4.97 -9.35 -23.07
C MET A 106 -4.09 -10.47 -22.50
N ASP A 107 -4.50 -11.10 -21.38
CA ASP A 107 -3.82 -12.27 -20.81
C ASP A 107 -4.74 -13.50 -20.81
N PRO A 108 -4.86 -14.21 -21.96
CA PRO A 108 -5.72 -15.38 -22.07
C PRO A 108 -5.26 -16.52 -21.16
N VAL A 109 -3.96 -16.62 -20.83
CA VAL A 109 -3.44 -17.65 -19.93
C VAL A 109 -3.91 -17.40 -18.51
N ALA A 110 -3.81 -16.17 -18.02
CA ALA A 110 -4.34 -15.81 -16.70
C ALA A 110 -5.85 -16.06 -16.60
N MET A 111 -6.61 -15.75 -17.67
CA MET A 111 -8.05 -16.07 -17.74
C MET A 111 -8.31 -17.57 -17.59
N LEU A 112 -7.59 -18.42 -18.33
CA LEU A 112 -7.73 -19.88 -18.25
C LEU A 112 -7.33 -20.45 -16.89
N LEU A 113 -6.47 -19.75 -16.15
CA LEU A 113 -6.00 -20.16 -14.83
C LEU A 113 -6.85 -19.61 -13.67
N THR A 114 -7.93 -18.88 -13.95
CA THR A 114 -8.80 -18.24 -12.96
C THR A 114 -9.26 -19.20 -11.86
N ASP A 115 -9.78 -20.37 -12.22
CA ASP A 115 -10.30 -21.34 -11.24
C ASP A 115 -9.17 -21.88 -10.34
N ARG A 116 -8.02 -22.18 -10.93
CA ARG A 116 -6.84 -22.66 -10.20
C ARG A 116 -6.27 -21.59 -9.27
N LEU A 117 -6.24 -20.32 -9.71
CA LEU A 117 -5.80 -19.20 -8.90
C LEU A 117 -6.76 -18.95 -7.73
N THR A 118 -8.06 -19.01 -7.98
CA THR A 118 -9.12 -18.92 -6.96
C THR A 118 -8.95 -20.01 -5.91
N GLU A 119 -8.79 -21.27 -6.32
CA GLU A 119 -8.59 -22.40 -5.40
C GLU A 119 -7.31 -22.26 -4.56
N ARG A 120 -6.20 -21.81 -5.17
CA ARG A 120 -4.90 -21.71 -4.49
C ARG A 120 -4.82 -20.53 -3.52
N THR A 121 -5.42 -19.39 -3.89
CA THR A 121 -5.31 -18.13 -3.15
C THR A 121 -6.51 -17.86 -2.24
N GLY A 122 -7.67 -18.47 -2.51
CA GLY A 122 -8.93 -18.12 -1.88
C GLY A 122 -9.45 -16.74 -2.28
N CYS A 123 -8.86 -16.10 -3.30
CA CYS A 123 -9.26 -14.79 -3.79
C CYS A 123 -10.28 -14.90 -4.90
N ARG A 124 -11.20 -13.93 -4.95
CA ARG A 124 -11.99 -13.68 -6.15
C ARG A 124 -11.06 -13.15 -7.25
N VAL A 125 -11.19 -13.71 -8.44
CA VAL A 125 -10.57 -13.16 -9.67
C VAL A 125 -11.63 -12.37 -10.42
N VAL A 126 -11.26 -11.18 -10.91
CA VAL A 126 -12.13 -10.28 -11.66
C VAL A 126 -11.44 -9.92 -12.97
N GLN A 127 -12.18 -10.03 -14.06
CA GLN A 127 -11.76 -9.57 -15.37
C GLN A 127 -11.98 -8.07 -15.47
N VAL A 128 -10.94 -7.33 -15.85
CA VAL A 128 -10.94 -5.89 -16.08
C VAL A 128 -10.58 -5.61 -17.54
N GLY A 129 -11.23 -4.62 -18.15
CA GLY A 129 -10.84 -4.11 -19.47
C GLY A 129 -9.70 -3.09 -19.37
N ASP A 130 -9.47 -2.35 -20.45
CA ASP A 130 -8.38 -1.37 -20.57
C ASP A 130 -8.44 -0.20 -19.57
N GLU A 131 -9.61 0.05 -18.98
CA GLU A 131 -9.80 1.03 -17.92
C GLU A 131 -10.33 0.37 -16.64
N PRO A 132 -9.47 -0.25 -15.82
CA PRO A 132 -9.88 -0.95 -14.60
C PRO A 132 -10.65 -0.04 -13.63
N LEU A 133 -10.30 1.25 -13.56
CA LEU A 133 -10.88 2.19 -12.62
C LEU A 133 -12.42 2.23 -12.69
N HIS A 134 -13.02 2.15 -13.89
CA HIS A 134 -14.47 2.22 -14.04
C HIS A 134 -15.20 1.08 -13.32
N LEU A 135 -14.69 -0.15 -13.45
CA LEU A 135 -15.26 -1.32 -12.79
C LEU A 135 -14.95 -1.31 -11.29
N LEU A 136 -13.70 -1.03 -10.94
CA LEU A 136 -13.23 -1.10 -9.56
C LEU A 136 -13.87 -0.03 -8.67
N ARG A 137 -14.17 1.15 -9.23
CA ARG A 137 -14.89 2.20 -8.49
C ARG A 137 -16.25 1.71 -7.99
N LYS A 138 -17.01 1.01 -8.84
CA LYS A 138 -18.30 0.42 -8.45
C LYS A 138 -18.13 -0.61 -7.34
N MET A 139 -17.12 -1.47 -7.42
CA MET A 139 -16.84 -2.47 -6.39
C MET A 139 -16.47 -1.83 -5.04
N VAL A 140 -15.69 -0.74 -5.06
CA VAL A 140 -15.31 0.01 -3.86
C VAL A 140 -16.54 0.67 -3.23
N GLU A 141 -17.41 1.29 -4.05
CA GLU A 141 -18.66 1.91 -3.62
C GLU A 141 -19.65 0.89 -3.03
N GLU A 142 -19.83 -0.27 -3.66
CA GLU A 142 -20.69 -1.37 -3.17
C GLU A 142 -20.25 -1.87 -1.78
N LYS A 143 -18.94 -1.84 -1.52
CA LYS A 143 -18.35 -2.21 -0.23
C LYS A 143 -18.37 -1.07 0.79
N LYS A 144 -18.88 0.11 0.42
CA LYS A 144 -18.90 1.34 1.24
C LYS A 144 -17.50 1.71 1.74
N LEU A 145 -16.51 1.57 0.88
CA LEU A 145 -15.12 1.96 1.13
C LEU A 145 -14.79 3.23 0.35
N ASP A 146 -13.80 3.97 0.84
CA ASP A 146 -13.15 5.02 0.06
C ASP A 146 -11.85 4.48 -0.54
N TRP A 147 -11.33 5.14 -1.58
CA TRP A 147 -10.04 4.74 -2.18
C TRP A 147 -8.86 4.79 -1.20
N LYS A 148 -8.93 5.61 -0.15
CA LYS A 148 -7.98 5.60 0.98
C LYS A 148 -7.91 4.25 1.71
N ASP A 149 -9.00 3.49 1.74
CA ASP A 149 -9.04 2.17 2.39
C ASP A 149 -8.58 1.04 1.45
N VAL A 150 -8.13 1.39 0.24
CA VAL A 150 -7.77 0.46 -0.83
C VAL A 150 -6.25 0.43 -1.02
N ALA A 151 -5.70 -0.78 -1.10
CA ALA A 151 -4.40 -1.04 -1.65
C ALA A 151 -4.51 -1.47 -3.12
N TYR A 152 -3.61 -1.01 -3.98
CA TYR A 152 -3.58 -1.39 -5.39
C TYR A 152 -2.18 -1.80 -5.83
N MET A 153 -2.04 -2.98 -6.43
CA MET A 153 -0.79 -3.43 -7.03
C MET A 153 -0.97 -3.64 -8.54
N GLY A 154 -0.37 -2.74 -9.31
CA GLY A 154 -0.39 -2.71 -10.78
C GLY A 154 0.99 -2.92 -11.40
N SER A 155 1.05 -3.01 -12.72
CA SER A 155 2.27 -3.30 -13.47
C SER A 155 2.44 -2.47 -14.74
N ASP A 156 1.43 -1.72 -15.21
CA ASP A 156 1.52 -1.00 -16.49
C ASP A 156 0.70 0.31 -16.53
N GLN A 157 0.66 0.97 -17.70
CA GLN A 157 0.02 2.24 -17.95
C GLN A 157 -1.49 2.24 -17.65
N GLN A 158 -2.18 1.12 -17.88
CA GLN A 158 -3.62 0.99 -17.62
C GLN A 158 -3.94 1.16 -16.13
N ASP A 159 -2.97 0.90 -15.25
CA ASP A 159 -3.13 0.93 -13.81
C ASP A 159 -2.93 2.32 -13.20
N VAL A 160 -2.39 3.28 -13.96
CA VAL A 160 -1.97 4.62 -13.48
C VAL A 160 -3.06 5.32 -12.69
N ASN A 161 -4.30 5.30 -13.18
CA ASN A 161 -5.41 5.96 -12.51
C ASN A 161 -5.74 5.29 -11.16
N CYS A 162 -5.68 3.95 -11.08
CA CYS A 162 -5.89 3.21 -9.84
C CYS A 162 -4.72 3.40 -8.86
N LEU A 163 -3.48 3.39 -9.36
CA LEU A 163 -2.26 3.62 -8.58
C LEU A 163 -2.26 5.00 -7.89
N ASN A 164 -2.69 6.04 -8.61
CA ASN A 164 -2.79 7.39 -8.07
C ASN A 164 -3.88 7.53 -7.00
N LEU A 165 -5.02 6.86 -7.17
CA LEU A 165 -6.18 7.00 -6.29
C LEU A 165 -6.08 6.18 -5.00
N ALA A 166 -5.55 4.96 -5.08
CA ALA A 166 -5.50 4.04 -3.94
C ALA A 166 -4.69 4.60 -2.77
N GLY A 167 -5.19 4.45 -1.54
CA GLY A 167 -4.54 4.92 -0.30
C GLY A 167 -3.12 4.38 -0.16
N MET A 168 -2.95 3.11 -0.53
CA MET A 168 -1.64 2.50 -0.76
C MET A 168 -1.55 1.97 -2.18
N SER A 169 -0.44 2.20 -2.86
CA SER A 169 -0.23 1.64 -4.19
C SER A 169 1.20 1.21 -4.39
N ALA A 170 1.37 0.12 -5.15
CA ALA A 170 2.69 -0.38 -5.47
C ALA A 170 2.79 -0.95 -6.88
N VAL A 171 4.02 -0.97 -7.37
CA VAL A 171 4.39 -1.68 -8.59
C VAL A 171 5.61 -2.57 -8.34
N PRO A 172 5.75 -3.68 -9.09
CA PRO A 172 6.98 -4.46 -9.15
C PRO A 172 8.20 -3.64 -9.59
N GLY A 173 9.40 -4.11 -9.24
CA GLY A 173 10.65 -3.43 -9.59
C GLY A 173 11.00 -3.44 -11.07
N ASP A 174 10.32 -4.25 -11.88
CA ASP A 174 10.43 -4.34 -13.34
C ASP A 174 9.28 -3.63 -14.08
N ALA A 175 8.44 -2.87 -13.38
CA ALA A 175 7.38 -2.08 -13.98
C ALA A 175 7.94 -0.92 -14.85
N PRO A 176 7.21 -0.47 -15.88
CA PRO A 176 7.62 0.67 -16.69
C PRO A 176 7.54 1.98 -15.88
N ASN A 177 8.35 2.96 -16.27
CA ASN A 177 8.48 4.25 -15.57
C ASN A 177 7.13 4.96 -15.36
N VAL A 178 6.19 4.81 -16.31
CA VAL A 178 4.85 5.42 -16.20
C VAL A 178 4.07 4.89 -14.98
N ALA A 179 4.14 3.59 -14.71
CA ALA A 179 3.50 2.96 -13.56
C ALA A 179 4.28 3.27 -12.26
N ILE A 180 5.62 3.24 -12.32
CA ILE A 180 6.49 3.62 -11.19
C ILE A 180 6.16 5.03 -10.70
N ASN A 181 6.09 6.00 -11.61
CA ASN A 181 5.82 7.41 -11.28
C ASN A 181 4.42 7.63 -10.68
N ALA A 182 3.45 6.77 -10.97
CA ALA A 182 2.10 6.82 -10.39
C ALA A 182 1.97 6.06 -9.07
N SER A 183 2.93 5.19 -8.74
CA SER A 183 2.89 4.34 -7.56
C SER A 183 3.43 5.06 -6.32
N LYS A 184 2.89 4.73 -5.14
CA LYS A 184 3.39 5.22 -3.85
C LYS A 184 4.56 4.39 -3.31
N TYR A 185 4.71 3.16 -3.80
CA TYR A 185 5.75 2.24 -3.38
C TYR A 185 6.28 1.42 -4.56
N THR A 186 7.56 1.53 -4.86
CA THR A 186 8.20 0.68 -5.87
C THR A 186 8.88 -0.49 -5.18
N CYS A 187 8.48 -1.72 -5.53
CA CYS A 187 9.08 -2.91 -4.95
C CYS A 187 10.52 -3.07 -5.44
N ARG A 188 11.37 -3.64 -4.59
CA ARG A 188 12.71 -4.09 -5.01
C ARG A 188 12.64 -5.41 -5.77
N LYS A 189 11.64 -6.24 -5.46
CA LYS A 189 11.38 -7.52 -6.15
C LYS A 189 10.59 -7.30 -7.45
N MET A 190 10.85 -8.18 -8.41
CA MET A 190 10.14 -8.26 -9.69
C MET A 190 8.80 -8.99 -9.55
N GLY A 191 7.94 -8.81 -10.54
CA GLY A 191 6.69 -9.57 -10.68
C GLY A 191 6.92 -11.08 -10.62
N GLY A 192 6.05 -11.82 -9.92
CA GLY A 192 6.19 -13.27 -9.73
C GLY A 192 7.44 -13.73 -8.98
N ALA A 193 8.24 -12.80 -8.43
CA ALA A 193 9.48 -13.07 -7.72
C ALA A 193 9.47 -12.60 -6.25
N GLY A 194 8.29 -12.35 -5.68
CA GLY A 194 8.14 -11.87 -4.30
C GLY A 194 7.71 -10.41 -4.15
N ALA A 195 7.33 -9.72 -5.24
CA ALA A 195 6.88 -8.33 -5.16
C ALA A 195 5.59 -8.17 -4.36
N LEU A 196 4.62 -9.07 -4.55
CA LEU A 196 3.38 -9.07 -3.77
C LEU A 196 3.65 -9.34 -2.29
N ARG A 197 4.61 -10.23 -1.99
CA ARG A 197 5.08 -10.48 -0.63
C ARG A 197 5.67 -9.23 0.01
N GLU A 198 6.55 -8.55 -0.70
CA GLU A 198 7.17 -7.30 -0.23
C GLU A 198 6.12 -6.24 0.06
N PHE A 199 5.16 -6.04 -0.86
CA PHE A 199 4.12 -5.04 -0.68
C PHE A 199 3.15 -5.42 0.45
N ALA A 200 2.78 -6.69 0.60
CA ALA A 200 1.95 -7.15 1.71
C ALA A 200 2.61 -6.90 3.07
N GLU A 201 3.92 -7.14 3.20
CA GLU A 201 4.68 -6.81 4.43
C GLU A 201 4.66 -5.30 4.69
N HIS A 202 4.78 -4.48 3.64
CA HIS A 202 4.66 -3.03 3.76
C HIS A 202 3.26 -2.60 4.25
N ILE A 203 2.18 -3.15 3.68
CA ILE A 203 0.79 -2.87 4.12
C ILE A 203 0.61 -3.22 5.60
N LEU A 204 1.07 -4.41 6.01
CA LEU A 204 0.93 -4.87 7.39
C LEU A 204 1.72 -4.00 8.37
N LEU A 205 2.94 -3.59 8.00
CA LEU A 205 3.75 -2.69 8.81
C LEU A 205 3.05 -1.33 9.01
N GLN A 206 2.45 -0.76 7.96
CA GLN A 206 1.70 0.49 8.08
C GLN A 206 0.46 0.32 8.96
N LYS A 207 -0.23 -0.82 8.85
CA LYS A 207 -1.38 -1.16 9.70
C LYS A 207 -1.00 -1.31 11.17
N GLU A 208 0.15 -1.90 11.50
CA GLU A 208 0.64 -1.95 12.88
C GLU A 208 0.95 -0.56 13.43
N LYS A 209 1.69 0.26 12.66
CA LYS A 209 1.97 1.66 13.03
C LYS A 209 0.69 2.45 13.29
N ALA A 210 -0.38 2.15 12.55
CA ALA A 210 -1.71 2.72 12.75
C ALA A 210 -2.34 2.38 14.08
N LYS A 211 -2.30 1.10 14.45
CA LYS A 211 -2.86 0.62 15.70
C LYS A 211 -2.14 1.29 16.87
N SER A 212 -0.80 1.32 16.84
CA SER A 212 0.01 1.95 17.90
C SER A 212 -0.27 3.45 18.08
N HIS A 213 -0.36 4.22 16.99
CA HIS A 213 -0.68 5.66 17.08
C HIS A 213 -2.07 5.91 17.68
N ARG A 214 -3.07 5.11 17.30
CA ARG A 214 -4.43 5.22 17.84
C ARG A 214 -4.50 4.90 19.33
N GLU A 215 -3.74 3.89 19.77
CA GLU A 215 -3.64 3.52 21.18
C GLU A 215 -2.99 4.63 22.01
N GLN A 216 -1.89 5.21 21.51
CA GLN A 216 -1.20 6.32 22.18
C GLN A 216 -2.11 7.55 22.34
N HIS A 217 -2.78 7.99 21.26
CA HIS A 217 -3.74 9.09 21.33
C HIS A 217 -4.92 8.82 22.27
N ARG A 218 -5.36 7.56 22.39
CA ARG A 218 -6.43 7.18 23.32
C ARG A 218 -5.97 7.29 24.77
N ILE A 219 -4.74 6.87 25.07
CA ILE A 219 -4.14 6.99 26.41
C ILE A 219 -4.01 8.46 26.80
N ASP A 220 -3.50 9.30 25.89
CA ASP A 220 -3.32 10.73 26.16
C ASP A 220 -4.66 11.42 26.47
N ARG A 221 -5.72 11.15 25.69
CA ARG A 221 -7.07 11.73 25.95
C ARG A 221 -7.74 11.27 27.24
N ILE A 222 -7.33 10.16 27.83
CA ILE A 222 -7.88 9.65 29.11
C ILE A 222 -7.13 10.26 30.30
N ASN A 223 -5.88 10.68 30.09
CA ASN A 223 -5.00 11.22 31.13
C ASN A 223 -5.02 12.75 31.22
N PHE A 224 -5.79 13.44 30.38
CA PHE A 224 -6.10 14.87 30.43
C PHE A 224 -7.60 15.10 30.62
#